data_AF-A0A935Y4E9-F1
#
_entry.id   AF-A0A935Y4E9-F1
#
_cell.length_a   1.000
_cell.length_b   1.000
_cell.length_c   1.000
_cell.angle_alpha   90.00
_cell.angle_beta   90.00
_cell.angle_gamma   90.00
#
_symmetry.space_group_name_H-M   'P 1'
#
loop_
_entity.id
_entity.type
_entity.pdbx_description
1 polymer ?
#
loop_
_entity_poly.entity_id
_entity_poly.type
_entity_poly.pdbx_seq_one_letter_code
_entity_poly.pdbx_strand_id
1 'polypeptide(L)'
;MKFWVTFCLILWGVFAFAKNTPPPQIRYLTTEIQKGEGTYALLRRYKLLDWSCSLEQFHKINKLKSGDHLSLGKKYNLPIEIKKFDGNSIRTSLDIKDYQLAKEIDIFNQNLVDQSLKKAMYQKDKELWVPIPIFHCKASVALTKNTSNPKSMPASKEPDSTQLVADEKLAPENTAITSITKTSIADKKLDSNDPEAKATKVSNTVMNVSLFGSRYSNFEVKSEALKDQIFYIVPGHGGPDPAPS
;
A
#
# COMPACT_ATOMS: atom_id res chain seq x y z
N MET A 1 -53.89 60.09 44.64
CA MET A 1 -52.46 60.35 44.91
C MET A 1 -51.62 59.77 43.77
N LYS A 2 -50.38 60.24 43.57
CA LYS A 2 -49.49 59.74 42.50
C LYS A 2 -48.84 58.42 42.95
N PHE A 3 -48.77 57.43 42.07
CA PHE A 3 -47.77 56.36 42.15
C PHE A 3 -47.15 56.13 40.77
N TRP A 4 -45.83 55.96 40.74
CA TRP A 4 -45.01 55.98 39.54
C TRP A 4 -43.97 54.86 39.70
N VAL A 5 -44.24 53.70 39.11
CA VAL A 5 -43.37 52.52 39.19
C VAL A 5 -43.08 52.01 37.78
N THR A 6 -41.96 52.50 37.27
CA THR A 6 -41.10 51.90 36.23
C THR A 6 -41.52 50.50 35.74
N PHE A 7 -42.14 50.43 34.56
CA PHE A 7 -42.26 49.18 33.81
C PHE A 7 -40.87 48.78 33.29
N CYS A 8 -40.34 47.65 33.75
CA CYS A 8 -38.95 47.26 33.47
C CYS A 8 -38.77 46.77 32.04
N LEU A 9 -37.77 47.29 31.32
CA LEU A 9 -37.38 46.82 29.99
C LEU A 9 -36.72 45.44 30.10
N ILE A 10 -37.53 44.38 30.09
CA ILE A 10 -37.05 43.02 29.88
C ILE A 10 -36.64 42.88 28.41
N LEU A 11 -35.40 43.29 28.10
CA LEU A 11 -34.71 42.75 26.93
C LEU A 11 -34.53 41.24 27.16
N TRP A 12 -35.42 40.44 26.56
CA TRP A 12 -35.14 39.04 26.30
C TRP A 12 -34.01 38.96 25.28
N GLY A 13 -32.77 39.04 25.79
CA GLY A 13 -31.57 38.76 25.03
C GLY A 13 -31.65 37.33 24.52
N VAL A 14 -31.93 37.17 23.23
CA VAL A 14 -31.92 35.89 22.54
C VAL A 14 -30.48 35.39 22.52
N PHE A 15 -30.09 34.68 23.58
CA PHE A 15 -28.84 33.93 23.62
C PHE A 15 -28.91 32.87 22.52
N ALA A 16 -28.31 33.19 21.38
CA ALA A 16 -28.17 32.27 20.27
C ALA A 16 -27.25 31.14 20.71
N PHE A 17 -27.83 30.06 21.24
CA PHE A 17 -27.14 28.81 21.52
C PHE A 17 -26.54 28.29 20.22
N ALA A 18 -25.26 28.60 20.01
CA ALA A 18 -24.46 28.05 18.93
C ALA A 18 -24.56 26.52 19.01
N LYS A 19 -25.14 25.91 17.97
CA LYS A 19 -25.36 24.46 17.94
C LYS A 19 -24.00 23.78 17.74
N ASN A 20 -23.31 23.53 18.85
CA ASN A 20 -22.08 22.74 18.93
C ASN A 20 -22.39 21.28 18.56
N THR A 21 -22.62 21.03 17.27
CA THR A 21 -22.70 19.68 16.72
C THR A 21 -21.34 19.02 16.88
N PRO A 22 -21.24 17.83 17.49
CA PRO A 22 -19.97 17.13 17.58
C PRO A 22 -19.44 16.81 16.17
N PRO A 23 -18.12 16.77 15.97
CA PRO A 23 -17.55 16.45 14.66
C PRO A 23 -18.01 15.07 14.18
N PRO A 24 -18.18 14.87 12.86
CA PRO A 24 -18.68 13.62 12.30
C PRO A 24 -17.77 12.45 12.68
N GLN A 25 -18.35 11.46 13.37
CA GLN A 25 -17.61 10.31 13.88
C GLN A 25 -17.28 9.34 12.75
N ILE A 26 -16.00 9.02 12.58
CA ILE A 26 -15.52 8.11 11.54
C ILE A 26 -15.86 6.67 11.93
N ARG A 27 -16.62 5.97 11.07
CA ARG A 27 -17.00 4.56 11.29
C ARG A 27 -15.95 3.64 10.67
N TYR A 28 -15.06 3.09 11.50
CA TYR A 28 -14.10 2.08 11.05
C TYR A 28 -14.73 0.68 10.97
N LEU A 29 -14.18 -0.18 10.10
CA LEU A 29 -14.41 -1.61 10.15
C LEU A 29 -13.74 -2.19 11.41
N THR A 30 -14.48 -2.99 12.19
CA THR A 30 -13.95 -3.70 13.37
C THR A 30 -13.79 -5.19 13.08
N THR A 31 -12.78 -5.79 13.70
CA THR A 31 -12.48 -7.22 13.60
C THR A 31 -11.83 -7.74 14.89
N GLU A 32 -11.81 -9.05 15.07
CA GLU A 32 -11.12 -9.74 16.17
C GLU A 32 -9.93 -10.52 15.62
N ILE A 33 -8.89 -10.71 16.45
CA ILE A 33 -7.71 -11.48 16.04
C ILE A 33 -7.95 -12.99 16.15
N GLN A 34 -7.37 -13.74 15.21
CA GLN A 34 -7.31 -15.20 15.27
C GLN A 34 -6.17 -15.68 16.19
N LYS A 35 -6.22 -16.95 16.61
CA LYS A 35 -5.19 -17.54 17.48
C LYS A 35 -3.82 -17.54 16.76
N GLY A 36 -2.86 -16.81 17.32
CA GLY A 36 -1.52 -16.64 16.73
C GLY A 36 -1.41 -15.50 15.71
N GLU A 37 -2.45 -14.69 15.51
CA GLU A 37 -2.45 -13.61 14.54
C GLU A 37 -1.84 -12.31 15.10
N GLY A 38 -0.63 -11.97 14.64
CA GLY A 38 -0.04 -10.64 14.85
C GLY A 38 -0.52 -9.59 13.84
N THR A 39 -0.23 -8.31 14.11
CA THR A 39 -0.69 -7.15 13.33
C THR A 39 -0.48 -7.28 11.81
N TYR A 40 0.68 -7.75 11.37
CA TYR A 40 0.96 -7.96 9.94
C TYR A 40 0.09 -9.06 9.32
N ALA A 41 -0.23 -10.13 10.04
CA ALA A 41 -1.12 -11.19 9.54
C ALA A 41 -2.56 -10.65 9.41
N LEU A 42 -3.03 -9.90 10.41
CA LEU A 42 -4.33 -9.24 10.38
C LEU A 42 -4.48 -8.26 9.21
N LEU A 43 -3.49 -7.39 9.00
CA LEU A 43 -3.50 -6.44 7.88
C LEU A 43 -3.37 -7.14 6.52
N ARG A 44 -2.65 -8.27 6.44
CA ARG A 44 -2.58 -9.10 5.23
C ARG A 44 -3.92 -9.78 4.92
N ARG A 45 -4.63 -10.28 5.93
CA ARG A 45 -5.98 -10.88 5.79
C ARG A 45 -6.94 -9.93 5.08
N TYR A 46 -6.90 -8.64 5.43
CA TYR A 46 -7.76 -7.61 4.82
C TYR A 46 -7.13 -6.85 3.64
N LYS A 47 -6.05 -7.36 3.02
CA LYS A 47 -5.37 -6.73 1.86
C LYS A 47 -4.94 -5.27 2.10
N LEU A 48 -4.44 -4.98 3.31
CA LEU A 48 -4.00 -3.64 3.71
C LEU A 48 -2.48 -3.44 3.62
N LEU A 49 -1.67 -4.49 3.50
CA LEU A 49 -0.21 -4.35 3.39
C LEU A 49 0.26 -3.84 2.02
N ASP A 50 -0.65 -3.73 1.06
CA ASP A 50 -0.43 -3.23 -0.30
C ASP A 50 -0.01 -1.74 -0.29
N TRP A 51 -0.30 -1.01 0.81
CA TRP A 51 0.18 0.35 1.07
C TRP A 51 1.14 0.38 2.27
N SER A 52 2.28 1.06 2.11
CA SER A 52 3.38 1.05 3.09
C SER A 52 3.03 1.64 4.46
N CYS A 53 2.19 2.68 4.53
CA CYS A 53 1.86 3.35 5.80
C CYS A 53 0.69 2.69 6.58
N SER A 54 0.13 1.57 6.11
CA SER A 54 -1.03 0.91 6.73
C SER A 54 -0.82 0.48 8.19
N LEU A 55 0.40 0.08 8.54
CA LEU A 55 0.76 -0.27 9.92
C LEU A 55 0.66 0.94 10.86
N GLU A 56 1.17 2.10 10.41
CA GLU A 56 1.08 3.36 11.14
C GLU A 56 -0.39 3.78 11.32
N GLN A 57 -1.20 3.71 10.26
CA GLN A 57 -2.63 4.03 10.34
C GLN A 57 -3.35 3.08 11.32
N PHE A 58 -3.06 1.77 11.30
CA PHE A 58 -3.64 0.82 12.25
C PHE A 58 -3.22 1.12 13.70
N HIS A 59 -1.94 1.37 13.98
CA HIS A 59 -1.48 1.75 15.31
C HIS A 59 -2.14 3.05 15.79
N LYS A 60 -2.18 4.08 14.93
CA LYS A 60 -2.79 5.40 15.21
C LYS A 60 -4.27 5.30 15.57
N ILE A 61 -5.06 4.55 14.81
CA ILE A 61 -6.51 4.40 15.03
C ILE A 61 -6.80 3.58 16.31
N ASN A 62 -5.97 2.58 16.64
CA ASN A 62 -6.13 1.77 17.85
C ASN A 62 -5.38 2.31 19.09
N LYS A 63 -4.68 3.44 18.95
CA LYS A 63 -3.84 4.07 19.99
C LYS A 63 -2.74 3.14 20.52
N LEU A 64 -2.17 2.32 19.64
CA LEU A 64 -1.07 1.39 19.92
C LEU A 64 0.29 2.05 19.69
N LYS A 65 1.30 1.58 20.43
CA LYS A 65 2.71 1.92 20.27
C LYS A 65 3.43 0.85 19.43
N SER A 66 4.61 1.20 18.91
CA SER A 66 5.51 0.22 18.29
C SER A 66 5.91 -0.86 19.30
N GLY A 67 5.64 -2.12 18.97
CA GLY A 67 5.87 -3.27 19.86
C GLY A 67 4.65 -3.72 20.67
N ASP A 68 3.52 -2.99 20.66
CA ASP A 68 2.30 -3.44 21.34
C ASP A 68 1.76 -4.73 20.69
N HIS A 69 1.53 -5.76 21.50
CA HIS A 69 0.92 -7.01 21.07
C HIS A 69 -0.61 -6.93 20.99
N LEU A 70 -1.21 -7.71 20.09
CA LEU A 70 -2.66 -7.81 19.97
C LEU A 70 -3.21 -8.88 20.94
N SER A 71 -4.41 -8.63 21.50
CA SER A 71 -5.03 -9.47 22.53
C SER A 71 -6.23 -10.24 21.99
N LEU A 72 -6.33 -11.54 22.30
CA LEU A 72 -7.48 -12.37 21.91
C LEU A 72 -8.78 -11.86 22.55
N GLY A 73 -9.89 -11.93 21.80
CA GLY A 73 -11.20 -11.41 22.21
C GLY A 73 -11.32 -9.87 22.23
N LYS A 74 -10.23 -9.13 21.99
CA LYS A 74 -10.28 -7.68 21.81
C LYS A 74 -10.58 -7.33 20.35
N LYS A 75 -11.54 -6.42 20.15
CA LYS A 75 -11.84 -5.84 18.85
C LYS A 75 -10.85 -4.72 18.51
N TYR A 76 -10.41 -4.72 17.26
CA TYR A 76 -9.53 -3.70 16.71
C TYR A 76 -10.19 -3.03 15.50
N ASN A 77 -9.99 -1.72 15.38
CA ASN A 77 -10.38 -0.94 14.21
C ASN A 77 -9.35 -1.15 13.11
N LEU A 78 -9.77 -1.56 11.91
CA LEU A 78 -8.90 -1.57 10.74
C LEU A 78 -8.81 -0.15 10.14
N PRO A 79 -7.73 0.19 9.41
CA PRO A 79 -7.64 1.42 8.63
C PRO A 79 -8.51 1.37 7.36
N ILE A 80 -9.77 1.00 7.54
CA ILE A 80 -10.84 0.90 6.54
C ILE A 80 -12.03 1.67 7.11
N GLU A 81 -12.47 2.72 6.43
CA GLU A 81 -13.68 3.45 6.78
C GLU A 81 -14.89 2.84 6.05
N ILE A 82 -16.02 2.71 6.76
CA ILE A 82 -17.30 2.29 6.19
C ILE A 82 -18.08 3.53 5.78
N LYS A 83 -18.03 3.85 4.49
CA LYS A 83 -18.79 4.94 3.86
C LYS A 83 -20.13 4.43 3.34
N LYS A 84 -21.12 5.32 3.22
CA LYS A 84 -22.39 5.01 2.54
C LYS A 84 -22.19 5.13 1.03
N PHE A 85 -22.56 4.11 0.27
CA PHE A 85 -22.64 4.20 -1.19
C PHE A 85 -23.88 5.02 -1.59
N ASP A 86 -23.69 6.02 -2.44
CA ASP A 86 -24.75 6.94 -2.90
C ASP A 86 -25.75 6.27 -3.86
N GLY A 87 -25.35 5.18 -4.51
CA GLY A 87 -26.13 4.46 -5.51
C GLY A 87 -25.64 4.68 -6.95
N ASN A 88 -24.81 5.70 -7.20
CA ASN A 88 -24.34 6.09 -8.52
C ASN A 88 -22.90 5.62 -8.77
N SER A 89 -21.94 6.05 -7.93
CA SER A 89 -20.52 5.75 -8.14
C SER A 89 -19.69 5.96 -6.88
N ILE A 90 -18.54 5.27 -6.77
CA ILE A 90 -17.56 5.52 -5.71
C ILE A 90 -17.08 6.98 -5.75
N ARG A 91 -16.94 7.55 -6.95
CA ARG A 91 -16.52 8.94 -7.16
C ARG A 91 -17.46 9.94 -6.51
N THR A 92 -18.77 9.81 -6.73
CA THR A 92 -19.80 10.67 -6.14
C THR A 92 -20.07 10.34 -4.67
N SER A 93 -19.91 9.07 -4.26
CA SER A 93 -20.01 8.66 -2.85
C SER A 93 -18.90 9.25 -1.95
N LEU A 94 -17.74 9.61 -2.52
CA LEU A 94 -16.55 10.07 -1.78
C LEU A 94 -16.09 11.49 -2.15
N ASP A 95 -16.80 12.18 -3.04
CA ASP A 95 -16.40 13.45 -3.67
C ASP A 95 -14.98 13.43 -4.28
N ILE A 96 -14.66 12.38 -5.05
CA ILE A 96 -13.37 12.21 -5.73
C ILE A 96 -13.49 12.25 -7.26
N LYS A 97 -12.52 12.93 -7.89
CA LYS A 97 -12.41 13.03 -9.35
C LYS A 97 -11.57 11.91 -9.98
N ASP A 98 -10.66 11.32 -9.22
CA ASP A 98 -9.76 10.26 -9.68
C ASP A 98 -10.54 8.96 -9.96
N TYR A 99 -10.48 8.50 -11.21
CA TYR A 99 -11.13 7.27 -11.67
C TYR A 99 -10.34 6.01 -11.25
N GLN A 100 -9.00 6.07 -11.25
CA GLN A 100 -8.19 4.91 -10.87
C GLN A 100 -8.34 4.66 -9.36
N LEU A 101 -8.32 5.71 -8.55
CA LEU A 101 -8.61 5.63 -7.11
C LEU A 101 -9.97 4.99 -6.83
N ALA A 102 -10.99 5.34 -7.62
CA ALA A 102 -12.32 4.73 -7.50
C ALA A 102 -12.31 3.25 -7.93
N LYS A 103 -11.52 2.87 -8.94
CA LYS A 103 -11.40 1.47 -9.39
C LYS A 103 -10.55 0.62 -8.44
N GLU A 104 -9.53 1.18 -7.79
CA GLU A 104 -8.79 0.55 -6.69
C GLU A 104 -9.73 0.20 -5.52
N ILE A 105 -10.63 1.12 -5.13
CA ILE A 105 -11.61 0.89 -4.07
C ILE A 105 -12.67 -0.16 -4.48
N ASP A 106 -13.11 -0.16 -5.74
CA ASP A 106 -14.01 -1.19 -6.29
C ASP A 106 -13.36 -2.59 -6.22
N ILE A 107 -12.15 -2.74 -6.76
CA ILE A 107 -11.35 -3.98 -6.72
C ILE A 107 -11.11 -4.43 -5.27
N PHE A 108 -10.80 -3.49 -4.35
CA PHE A 108 -10.63 -3.79 -2.93
C PHE A 108 -11.90 -4.39 -2.32
N ASN A 109 -13.07 -3.80 -2.58
CA ASN A 109 -14.34 -4.33 -2.10
C ASN A 109 -14.65 -5.70 -2.73
N GLN A 110 -14.34 -5.89 -4.01
CA GLN A 110 -14.56 -7.16 -4.70
C GLN A 110 -13.70 -8.27 -4.06
N ASN A 111 -12.40 -8.04 -3.92
CA ASN A 111 -11.46 -8.96 -3.27
C ASN A 111 -11.94 -9.39 -1.87
N LEU A 112 -12.54 -8.50 -1.08
CA LEU A 112 -13.08 -8.85 0.24
C LEU A 112 -14.39 -9.66 0.19
N VAL A 113 -15.22 -9.51 -0.84
CA VAL A 113 -16.38 -10.38 -1.05
C VAL A 113 -15.95 -11.76 -1.53
N ASP A 114 -15.01 -11.82 -2.47
CA ASP A 114 -14.49 -13.07 -3.04
C ASP A 114 -13.75 -13.91 -1.97
N GLN A 115 -13.10 -13.26 -0.99
CA GLN A 115 -12.51 -13.90 0.19
C GLN A 115 -13.51 -14.13 1.36
N SER A 116 -14.81 -13.88 1.16
CA SER A 116 -15.87 -13.98 2.20
C SER A 116 -15.66 -13.13 3.46
N LEU A 117 -14.82 -12.09 3.38
CA LEU A 117 -14.55 -11.13 4.45
C LEU A 117 -15.58 -9.98 4.51
N LYS A 118 -16.25 -9.69 3.39
CA LYS A 118 -17.42 -8.80 3.28
C LYS A 118 -18.61 -9.61 2.76
N LYS A 119 -19.78 -9.47 3.37
CA LYS A 119 -20.97 -10.29 3.05
C LYS A 119 -21.56 -10.04 1.67
N ALA A 120 -21.39 -8.82 1.13
CA ALA A 120 -21.98 -8.43 -0.14
C ALA A 120 -21.21 -7.28 -0.80
N MET A 121 -21.42 -7.12 -2.10
CA MET A 121 -20.96 -5.96 -2.87
C MET A 121 -21.66 -4.68 -2.42
N TYR A 122 -20.92 -3.55 -2.39
CA TYR A 122 -21.41 -2.25 -1.87
C TYR A 122 -22.60 -1.69 -2.67
N GLN A 123 -22.75 -2.10 -3.92
CA GLN A 123 -23.90 -1.82 -4.77
C GLN A 123 -25.19 -2.41 -4.18
N LYS A 124 -25.10 -3.54 -3.46
CA LYS A 124 -26.21 -4.26 -2.80
C LYS A 124 -26.46 -3.76 -1.38
N ASP A 125 -25.46 -3.80 -0.49
CA ASP A 125 -25.63 -3.49 0.94
C ASP A 125 -25.49 -2.00 1.30
N LYS A 126 -25.06 -1.17 0.33
CA LYS A 126 -24.77 0.27 0.46
C LYS A 126 -23.65 0.61 1.46
N GLU A 127 -22.88 -0.38 1.93
CA GLU A 127 -21.66 -0.17 2.70
C GLU A 127 -20.44 -0.27 1.77
N LEU A 128 -19.84 0.88 1.47
CA LEU A 128 -18.58 0.97 0.73
C LEU A 128 -17.43 0.97 1.73
N TRP A 129 -16.57 -0.06 1.68
CA TRP A 129 -15.43 -0.17 2.58
C TRP A 129 -14.19 0.46 1.92
N VAL A 130 -13.64 1.51 2.53
CA VAL A 130 -12.63 2.39 1.92
C VAL A 130 -11.33 2.33 2.70
N PRO A 131 -10.23 1.77 2.15
CA PRO A 131 -8.92 1.83 2.77
C PRO A 131 -8.43 3.26 2.92
N ILE A 132 -8.15 3.67 4.15
CA ILE A 132 -7.54 4.96 4.51
C ILE A 132 -6.12 5.16 3.93
N PRO A 133 -5.26 4.11 3.85
CA PRO A 133 -3.90 4.24 3.30
C PRO A 133 -3.83 4.81 1.88
N ILE A 134 -4.86 4.56 1.05
CA ILE A 134 -5.02 5.09 -0.32
C ILE A 134 -4.88 6.62 -0.36
N PHE A 135 -5.45 7.32 0.62
CA PHE A 135 -5.44 8.78 0.70
C PHE A 135 -4.18 9.31 1.39
N HIS A 136 -3.75 8.66 2.48
CA HIS A 136 -2.71 9.20 3.36
C HIS A 136 -1.28 8.82 2.97
N CYS A 137 -1.03 7.63 2.41
CA CYS A 137 0.33 7.23 2.03
C CYS A 137 0.83 7.93 0.74
N LYS A 138 -0.08 8.46 -0.09
CA LYS A 138 0.25 9.15 -1.36
C LYS A 138 0.81 10.57 -1.12
N ALA A 139 0.49 11.20 0.01
CA ALA A 139 0.89 12.58 0.32
C ALA A 139 2.39 12.76 0.62
N SER A 140 3.03 11.80 1.30
CA SER A 140 4.47 11.86 1.63
C SER A 140 5.37 11.80 0.39
N VAL A 141 4.92 11.11 -0.67
CA VAL A 141 5.60 11.03 -1.97
C VAL A 141 5.46 12.34 -2.78
N ALA A 142 4.43 13.15 -2.51
CA ALA A 142 4.25 14.46 -3.14
C ALA A 142 5.08 15.56 -2.46
N LEU A 143 5.16 15.54 -1.13
CA LEU A 143 5.88 16.56 -0.33
C LEU A 143 7.41 16.53 -0.50
N THR A 144 7.96 15.45 -1.04
CA THR A 144 9.42 15.21 -1.14
C THR A 144 10.06 15.65 -2.46
N LYS A 145 9.29 16.19 -3.42
CA LYS A 145 9.82 16.54 -4.76
C LYS A 145 10.29 17.99 -4.94
N ASN A 146 9.99 18.91 -4.02
CA ASN A 146 10.28 20.35 -4.17
C ASN A 146 11.09 20.95 -2.98
N THR A 147 12.39 20.63 -2.86
CA THR A 147 13.43 21.57 -2.36
C THR A 147 14.82 21.10 -2.79
N SER A 148 15.71 22.06 -3.06
CA SER A 148 17.00 21.92 -3.71
C SER A 148 18.15 21.43 -2.81
N ASN A 149 18.98 20.54 -3.38
CA ASN A 149 20.44 20.36 -3.19
C ASN A 149 21.01 20.04 -1.78
N PRO A 150 22.11 19.26 -1.67
CA PRO A 150 22.63 18.80 -0.39
C PRO A 150 23.59 19.80 0.28
N LYS A 151 23.57 19.86 1.62
CA LYS A 151 24.65 20.52 2.40
C LYS A 151 24.89 19.90 3.78
N SER A 152 25.82 18.95 3.81
CA SER A 152 26.83 18.66 4.85
C SER A 152 26.53 18.93 6.34
N MET A 153 26.69 17.89 7.18
CA MET A 153 27.45 17.92 8.46
C MET A 153 27.50 16.52 9.10
N PRO A 154 28.48 16.21 9.99
CA PRO A 154 29.83 16.77 10.16
C PRO A 154 30.93 15.69 9.92
N ALA A 155 32.21 16.06 10.06
CA ALA A 155 33.35 15.14 9.88
C ALA A 155 34.06 14.77 11.20
N SER A 156 34.62 13.57 11.26
CA SER A 156 35.60 13.13 12.27
C SER A 156 36.67 12.22 11.64
N LYS A 157 37.93 12.50 12.01
CA LYS A 157 39.23 11.88 11.64
C LYS A 157 39.34 10.39 12.07
N GLU A 158 40.31 9.54 11.68
CA GLU A 158 41.49 9.45 10.76
C GLU A 158 41.94 7.95 10.76
N PRO A 159 43.03 7.47 10.10
CA PRO A 159 43.79 7.88 8.89
C PRO A 159 43.50 6.91 7.71
N ASP A 160 43.92 7.01 6.44
CA ASP A 160 45.17 7.39 5.73
C ASP A 160 46.37 6.41 5.83
N SER A 161 46.52 5.52 4.84
CA SER A 161 47.77 5.32 4.08
C SER A 161 47.60 4.42 2.82
N THR A 162 47.63 5.04 1.63
CA THR A 162 48.47 4.72 0.44
C THR A 162 48.75 3.23 0.00
N GLN A 163 48.70 2.79 -1.28
CA GLN A 163 48.27 3.33 -2.60
C GLN A 163 48.52 2.28 -3.76
N LEU A 164 48.13 2.60 -5.01
CA LEU A 164 48.59 2.06 -6.34
C LEU A 164 48.00 0.70 -6.83
N VAL A 165 47.80 0.42 -8.14
CA VAL A 165 48.08 1.14 -9.43
C VAL A 165 47.06 0.78 -10.55
N ALA A 166 46.84 1.70 -11.50
CA ALA A 166 46.64 1.55 -12.97
C ALA A 166 45.53 0.61 -13.55
N ASP A 167 45.01 0.79 -14.78
CA ASP A 167 44.81 1.96 -15.68
C ASP A 167 43.82 1.52 -16.80
N GLU A 168 42.92 2.40 -17.29
CA GLU A 168 42.10 2.13 -18.48
C GLU A 168 41.95 3.37 -19.38
N LYS A 169 42.02 3.19 -20.71
CA LYS A 169 42.06 4.29 -21.69
C LYS A 169 41.23 4.03 -22.97
N LEU A 170 40.12 4.75 -23.06
CA LEU A 170 39.42 5.30 -24.25
C LEU A 170 39.81 4.85 -25.69
N ALA A 171 38.86 4.16 -26.36
CA ALA A 171 38.21 4.49 -27.66
C ALA A 171 39.06 4.66 -28.97
N PRO A 172 38.50 4.83 -30.20
CA PRO A 172 37.11 4.87 -30.70
C PRO A 172 36.86 3.87 -31.90
N GLU A 173 35.91 3.93 -32.86
CA GLU A 173 34.77 4.83 -33.17
C GLU A 173 33.55 4.18 -33.90
N ASN A 174 33.69 3.73 -35.16
CA ASN A 174 32.61 3.70 -36.19
C ASN A 174 32.63 2.39 -37.07
N THR A 175 31.61 1.99 -37.85
CA THR A 175 31.08 2.58 -39.11
C THR A 175 29.84 1.82 -39.66
N ALA A 176 28.94 2.51 -40.39
CA ALA A 176 27.83 2.03 -41.29
C ALA A 176 26.73 1.10 -40.71
N ILE A 177 25.42 1.43 -40.67
CA ILE A 177 24.43 1.85 -41.70
C ILE A 177 23.89 0.68 -42.57
N THR A 178 22.58 0.40 -42.45
CA THR A 178 21.58 0.35 -43.54
C THR A 178 20.15 0.29 -42.96
N SER A 179 19.18 0.90 -43.65
CA SER A 179 17.80 1.16 -43.16
C SER A 179 16.74 0.33 -43.89
N ILE A 180 15.64 -0.04 -43.22
CA ILE A 180 14.31 -0.18 -43.88
C ILE A 180 13.11 0.06 -42.93
N THR A 181 12.42 1.16 -43.20
CA THR A 181 10.95 1.41 -43.27
C THR A 181 9.95 0.77 -42.28
N LYS A 182 9.08 1.62 -41.70
CA LYS A 182 7.77 1.26 -41.13
C LYS A 182 6.78 0.80 -42.24
N THR A 183 5.76 0.00 -41.89
CA THR A 183 4.37 0.20 -42.37
C THR A 183 3.36 -0.53 -41.47
N SER A 184 2.14 0.01 -41.39
CA SER A 184 0.98 -0.49 -40.64
C SER A 184 0.29 -1.68 -41.33
N ILE A 185 -0.43 -2.51 -40.57
CA ILE A 185 -1.81 -2.93 -40.89
C ILE A 185 -2.48 -3.49 -39.62
N ALA A 186 -3.81 -3.44 -39.56
CA ALA A 186 -4.62 -3.69 -38.37
C ALA A 186 -5.29 -5.08 -38.34
N ASP A 187 -5.97 -5.35 -37.22
CA ASP A 187 -7.10 -6.26 -37.04
C ASP A 187 -6.98 -7.72 -37.50
N LYS A 188 -6.86 -8.62 -36.51
CA LYS A 188 -7.51 -9.93 -36.61
C LYS A 188 -8.33 -10.23 -35.35
N LYS A 189 -9.60 -10.58 -35.59
CA LYS A 189 -10.66 -10.84 -34.61
C LYS A 189 -10.25 -11.89 -33.56
N LEU A 190 -10.58 -11.62 -32.30
CA LEU A 190 -10.58 -12.59 -31.21
C LEU A 190 -11.56 -13.75 -31.50
N ASP A 191 -11.10 -14.98 -31.31
CA ASP A 191 -11.99 -16.11 -31.07
C ASP A 191 -11.47 -16.96 -29.91
N SER A 192 -12.39 -17.74 -29.35
CA SER A 192 -12.23 -18.49 -28.12
C SER A 192 -11.16 -19.59 -28.20
N ASN A 193 -10.31 -19.69 -27.17
CA ASN A 193 -10.02 -20.93 -26.43
C ASN A 193 -9.13 -20.66 -25.21
N ASP A 194 -9.20 -21.56 -24.24
CA ASP A 194 -8.53 -21.50 -22.93
C ASP A 194 -7.06 -21.97 -23.01
N PRO A 195 -6.09 -21.25 -22.40
CA PRO A 195 -4.75 -21.75 -22.17
C PRO A 195 -4.44 -21.86 -20.66
N GLU A 196 -4.70 -23.03 -20.08
CA GLU A 196 -3.99 -23.46 -18.87
C GLU A 196 -2.48 -23.35 -19.12
N ALA A 197 -1.76 -22.63 -18.26
CA ALA A 197 -0.39 -22.18 -18.52
C ALA A 197 0.62 -23.33 -18.49
N LYS A 198 0.71 -24.05 -19.62
CA LYS A 198 1.53 -25.26 -19.80
C LYS A 198 3.01 -24.95 -19.60
N ALA A 199 3.51 -25.22 -18.39
CA ALA A 199 4.90 -25.00 -18.02
C ALA A 199 5.84 -25.81 -18.95
N THR A 200 6.56 -25.11 -19.81
CA THR A 200 7.60 -25.72 -20.66
C THR A 200 8.73 -26.24 -19.77
N LYS A 201 8.72 -27.56 -19.51
CA LYS A 201 9.80 -28.24 -18.80
C LYS A 201 11.09 -28.05 -19.60
N VAL A 202 11.99 -27.22 -19.07
CA VAL A 202 13.33 -27.06 -19.63
C VAL A 202 14.12 -28.35 -19.39
N SER A 203 15.04 -28.67 -20.30
CA SER A 203 15.95 -29.81 -20.16
C SER A 203 16.73 -29.74 -18.84
N ASN A 204 17.25 -30.88 -18.36
CA ASN A 204 17.97 -31.04 -17.10
C ASN A 204 19.34 -30.30 -17.11
N THR A 205 19.31 -28.98 -17.21
CA THR A 205 20.49 -28.10 -17.19
C THR A 205 20.97 -27.95 -15.75
N VAL A 206 22.12 -28.55 -15.45
CA VAL A 206 22.85 -28.30 -14.20
C VAL A 206 23.62 -27.00 -14.36
N MET A 207 23.24 -25.98 -13.59
CA MET A 207 23.93 -24.70 -13.52
C MET A 207 25.02 -24.73 -12.45
N ASN A 208 26.14 -24.05 -12.70
CA ASN A 208 27.19 -23.81 -11.70
C ASN A 208 27.29 -22.33 -11.35
N VAL A 209 27.17 -21.98 -10.06
CA VAL A 209 27.30 -20.62 -9.54
C VAL A 209 28.11 -20.61 -8.25
N SER A 210 29.37 -20.17 -8.32
CA SER A 210 30.31 -20.16 -7.18
C SER A 210 29.83 -19.34 -5.97
N LEU A 211 28.92 -18.37 -6.16
CA LEU A 211 28.36 -17.53 -5.08
C LEU A 211 27.61 -18.34 -4.01
N PHE A 212 27.11 -19.54 -4.34
CA PHE A 212 26.41 -20.41 -3.37
C PHE A 212 27.37 -21.30 -2.56
N GLY A 213 28.69 -21.15 -2.75
CA GLY A 213 29.70 -21.90 -2.04
C GLY A 213 29.86 -23.34 -2.54
N SER A 214 30.94 -24.01 -2.12
CA SER A 214 31.36 -25.31 -2.67
C SER A 214 30.36 -26.47 -2.48
N ARG A 215 29.41 -26.35 -1.54
CA ARG A 215 28.38 -27.36 -1.28
C ARG A 215 27.10 -27.19 -2.12
N TYR A 216 26.83 -26.00 -2.64
CA TYR A 216 25.59 -25.65 -3.34
C TYR A 216 25.80 -24.97 -4.70
N SER A 217 27.04 -24.93 -5.17
CA SER A 217 27.39 -24.30 -6.45
C SER A 217 26.72 -24.97 -7.64
N ASN A 218 26.48 -26.29 -7.60
CA ASN A 218 25.77 -27.04 -8.64
C ASN A 218 24.29 -27.25 -8.29
N PHE A 219 23.37 -26.88 -9.19
CA PHE A 219 21.93 -27.09 -9.02
C PHE A 219 21.21 -27.29 -10.36
N GLU A 220 20.08 -28.00 -10.33
CA GLU A 220 19.23 -28.26 -11.51
C GLU A 220 18.13 -27.19 -11.65
N VAL A 221 18.00 -26.59 -12.83
CA VAL A 221 16.92 -25.65 -13.14
C VAL A 221 15.64 -26.40 -13.52
N LYS A 222 14.60 -26.31 -12.69
CA LYS A 222 13.33 -27.03 -12.90
C LYS A 222 12.41 -26.41 -13.94
N SER A 223 12.47 -25.09 -14.14
CA SER A 223 11.65 -24.35 -15.10
C SER A 223 12.11 -22.91 -15.29
N GLU A 224 12.09 -22.41 -16.52
CA GLU A 224 12.32 -20.98 -16.87
C GLU A 224 10.99 -20.18 -16.94
N ALA A 225 9.90 -20.69 -16.36
CA ALA A 225 8.57 -20.06 -16.43
C ALA A 225 8.47 -18.67 -15.76
N LEU A 226 9.49 -18.29 -14.98
CA LEU A 226 9.61 -17.01 -14.29
C LEU A 226 10.73 -16.12 -14.87
N LYS A 227 11.30 -16.50 -16.02
CA LYS A 227 12.35 -15.73 -16.67
C LYS A 227 11.84 -14.36 -17.13
N ASP A 228 12.72 -13.36 -17.07
CA ASP A 228 12.49 -11.98 -17.49
C ASP A 228 11.33 -11.27 -16.73
N GLN A 229 10.89 -11.84 -15.60
CA GLN A 229 9.91 -11.24 -14.67
C GLN A 229 10.61 -10.43 -13.57
N ILE A 230 9.96 -9.36 -13.11
CA ILE A 230 10.46 -8.51 -12.02
C ILE A 230 9.85 -8.97 -10.69
N PHE A 231 10.71 -9.43 -9.78
CA PHE A 231 10.32 -9.81 -8.42
C PHE A 231 10.82 -8.80 -7.38
N TYR A 232 10.02 -8.59 -6.34
CA TYR A 232 10.42 -7.88 -5.13
C TYR A 232 10.36 -8.83 -3.94
N ILE A 233 11.42 -8.89 -3.14
CA ILE A 233 11.43 -9.64 -1.90
C ILE A 233 10.84 -8.73 -0.82
N VAL A 234 9.73 -9.15 -0.20
CA VAL A 234 9.24 -8.52 1.02
C VAL A 234 10.00 -9.13 2.20
N PRO A 235 10.87 -8.38 2.91
CA PRO A 235 11.52 -8.90 4.10
C PRO A 235 10.47 -9.10 5.20
N GLY A 236 10.14 -10.35 5.49
CA GLY A 236 9.51 -10.69 6.76
C GLY A 236 10.51 -10.48 7.90
N HIS A 237 10.02 -10.11 9.09
CA HIS A 237 10.81 -10.39 10.29
C HIS A 237 11.03 -11.90 10.36
N GLY A 238 12.28 -12.31 10.59
CA GLY A 238 12.60 -13.71 10.88
C GLY A 238 11.79 -14.19 12.08
N GLY A 239 11.51 -15.50 12.11
CA GLY A 239 11.14 -16.15 13.36
C GLY A 239 12.31 -16.06 14.37
N PRO A 240 12.11 -16.46 15.63
CA PRO A 240 13.21 -16.58 16.58
C PRO A 240 14.34 -17.40 15.97
N ASP A 241 15.56 -16.85 15.92
CA ASP A 241 16.69 -17.53 15.32
C ASP A 241 16.92 -18.89 16.00
N PRO A 242 17.16 -19.97 15.24
CA PRO A 242 17.48 -21.27 15.81
C PRO A 242 18.87 -21.18 16.47
N ALA A 243 18.88 -20.88 17.76
CA ALA A 243 20.10 -20.90 18.57
C ALA A 243 20.77 -22.29 18.49
N PRO A 244 22.11 -22.36 18.43
CA PRO A 244 22.81 -23.63 18.39
C PRO A 244 22.55 -24.43 19.67
N SER A 245 22.13 -25.68 19.49
CA SER A 245 21.96 -26.72 20.52
C SER A 245 23.24 -27.49 20.76
#